data_AF-A0A958ZDS9-F1
#
_entry.id   AF-A0A958ZDS9-F1
#
_cell.length_a   1.000
_cell.length_b   1.000
_cell.length_c   1.000
_cell.angle_alpha   90.00
_cell.angle_beta   90.00
_cell.angle_gamma   90.00
#
_symmetry.space_group_name_H-M   'P 1'
#
loop_
_entity.id
_entity.type
_entity.pdbx_description
1 polymer ?
#
loop_
_entity_poly.entity_id
_entity_poly.type
_entity_poly.pdbx_seq_one_letter_code
_entity_poly.pdbx_strand_id
1 'polypeptide(L)'
;MKPIFLIFSLFLLLHVFSQRTQEEALKLCDSLYMVADDDNIDLFCELILQFSDDLASKENCGEYGFELASKFVPEIGNYVLENHETSEISSPIKSAFGYHLVQPIAVRGEEIKFRHLLIGFSNP
;
A
#
# COMPACT_ATOMS: atom_id res chain seq x y z
N MET A 1 -31.76 29.66 13.97
CA MET A 1 -32.28 28.30 14.25
C MET A 1 -32.16 27.50 12.96
N LYS A 2 -31.55 26.29 13.01
CA LYS A 2 -31.06 25.41 11.90
C LYS A 2 -29.61 25.72 11.44
N PRO A 3 -28.76 24.70 11.21
CA PRO A 3 -28.16 23.92 12.28
C PRO A 3 -26.63 23.79 12.16
N ILE A 4 -25.95 23.74 13.31
CA ILE A 4 -24.50 23.51 13.51
C ILE A 4 -24.10 22.03 13.24
N PHE A 5 -25.00 21.20 12.74
CA PHE A 5 -24.79 19.75 12.58
C PHE A 5 -23.84 19.35 11.44
N LEU A 6 -23.59 20.22 10.45
CA LEU A 6 -22.77 19.83 9.29
C LEU A 6 -21.26 19.80 9.58
N ILE A 7 -20.78 20.59 10.54
CA ILE A 7 -19.34 20.69 10.82
C ILE A 7 -18.86 19.51 11.69
N PHE A 8 -19.74 18.95 12.53
CA PHE A 8 -19.42 17.73 13.27
C PHE A 8 -19.38 16.48 12.37
N SER A 9 -20.19 16.45 11.31
CA SER A 9 -20.23 15.34 10.36
C SER A 9 -19.00 15.27 9.44
N LEU A 10 -18.40 16.41 9.09
CA LEU A 10 -17.19 16.45 8.27
C LEU A 10 -15.93 16.08 9.07
N PHE A 11 -15.91 16.38 10.38
CA PHE A 11 -14.85 15.96 11.29
C PHE A 11 -14.93 14.47 11.64
N LEU A 12 -16.13 13.88 11.59
CA LEU A 12 -16.35 12.43 11.74
C LEU A 12 -15.89 11.64 10.50
N LEU A 13 -15.96 12.24 9.30
CA LEU A 13 -15.50 11.59 8.07
C LEU A 13 -13.96 11.44 8.01
N LEU A 14 -13.23 12.30 8.74
CA LEU A 14 -11.78 12.18 8.92
C LEU A 14 -11.39 11.07 9.93
N HIS A 15 -12.32 10.63 10.77
CA HIS A 15 -12.08 9.63 11.82
C HIS A 15 -12.29 8.18 11.38
N VAL A 16 -12.57 7.93 10.09
CA VAL A 16 -12.66 6.56 9.53
C VAL A 16 -11.32 6.15 8.89
N PHE A 17 -10.20 6.75 9.30
CA PHE A 17 -8.91 6.08 9.15
C PHE A 17 -8.80 5.05 10.26
N SER A 18 -8.65 3.79 9.87
CA SER A 18 -8.37 2.69 10.78
C SER A 18 -7.18 3.11 11.67
N GLN A 19 -7.44 3.45 12.94
CA GLN A 19 -6.41 3.82 13.93
C GLN A 19 -5.65 2.56 14.35
N ARG A 20 -5.04 1.87 13.39
CA ARG A 20 -4.21 0.69 13.64
C ARG A 20 -2.94 1.18 14.31
N THR A 21 -2.58 0.50 15.39
CA THR A 21 -1.20 0.51 15.89
C THR A 21 -0.26 -0.10 14.85
N GLN A 22 1.04 0.17 14.99
CA GLN A 22 2.05 -0.48 14.14
C GLN A 22 1.98 -2.01 14.22
N GLU A 23 1.67 -2.57 15.40
CA GLU A 23 1.57 -4.01 15.59
C GLU A 23 0.35 -4.60 14.88
N GLU A 24 -0.80 -3.95 14.95
CA GLU A 24 -2.01 -4.39 14.24
C GLU A 24 -1.85 -4.29 12.72
N ALA A 25 -1.22 -3.21 12.24
CA ALA A 25 -0.92 -3.05 10.83
C ALA A 25 0.03 -4.15 10.32
N LEU A 26 1.08 -4.48 11.09
CA LEU A 26 1.99 -5.56 10.74
C LEU A 26 1.28 -6.91 10.73
N LYS A 27 0.51 -7.26 11.77
CA LYS A 27 -0.23 -8.53 11.83
C LYS A 27 -1.20 -8.71 10.66
N LEU A 28 -1.89 -7.63 10.28
CA LEU A 28 -2.76 -7.66 9.11
C LEU A 28 -1.94 -7.86 7.83
N CYS A 29 -0.85 -7.10 7.65
CA CYS A 29 0.02 -7.21 6.49
C CYS A 29 0.63 -8.62 6.36
N ASP A 30 1.11 -9.21 7.46
CA ASP A 30 1.60 -10.59 7.53
C ASP A 30 0.52 -11.59 7.12
N SER A 31 -0.72 -11.41 7.61
CA SER A 31 -1.84 -12.29 7.27
C SER A 31 -2.18 -12.20 5.78
N LEU A 32 -2.11 -11.01 5.19
CA LEU A 32 -2.34 -10.80 3.76
C LEU A 32 -1.21 -11.40 2.92
N TYR A 33 0.05 -11.30 3.37
CA TYR A 33 1.20 -11.93 2.73
C TYR A 33 1.06 -13.46 2.67
N MET A 34 0.50 -14.10 3.71
CA MET A 34 0.24 -15.55 3.70
C MET A 34 -0.84 -15.99 2.71
N VAL A 35 -1.71 -15.07 2.29
CA VAL A 35 -2.81 -15.34 1.35
C VAL A 35 -2.43 -14.93 -0.07
N ALA A 36 -1.57 -13.91 -0.21
CA ALA A 36 -1.06 -13.47 -1.49
C ALA A 36 -0.32 -14.61 -2.21
N ASP A 37 -0.45 -14.62 -3.53
CA ASP A 37 0.13 -15.63 -4.40
C ASP A 37 0.76 -14.91 -5.58
N ASP A 38 2.07 -15.10 -5.77
CA ASP A 38 2.88 -14.43 -6.78
C ASP A 38 2.35 -14.67 -8.19
N ASP A 39 1.80 -15.87 -8.43
CA ASP A 39 1.27 -16.31 -9.73
C ASP A 39 -0.21 -15.91 -9.94
N ASN A 40 -0.89 -15.38 -8.90
CA ASN A 40 -2.30 -15.02 -8.95
C ASN A 40 -2.51 -13.51 -8.74
N ILE A 41 -2.28 -12.76 -9.82
CA ILE A 41 -2.43 -11.30 -9.85
C ILE A 41 -3.85 -10.86 -9.50
N ASP A 42 -4.88 -11.60 -9.93
CA ASP A 42 -6.27 -11.25 -9.66
C ASP A 42 -6.57 -11.30 -8.15
N LEU A 43 -6.07 -12.33 -7.46
CA LEU A 43 -6.17 -12.42 -6.01
C LEU A 43 -5.45 -11.25 -5.32
N PHE A 44 -4.23 -10.92 -5.77
CA PHE A 44 -3.52 -9.79 -5.17
C PHE A 44 -4.23 -8.45 -5.42
N CYS A 45 -4.84 -8.25 -6.61
CA CYS A 45 -5.68 -7.09 -6.87
C CYS A 45 -6.91 -7.06 -5.95
N GLU A 46 -7.60 -8.18 -5.72
CA GLU A 46 -8.72 -8.24 -4.78
C GLU A 46 -8.31 -7.84 -3.36
N LEU A 47 -7.16 -8.33 -2.88
CA LEU A 47 -6.61 -7.94 -1.57
C LEU A 47 -6.32 -6.43 -1.52
N ILE A 48 -5.75 -5.86 -2.58
CA ILE A 48 -5.48 -4.41 -2.66
C ILE A 48 -6.78 -3.59 -2.63
N LEU A 49 -7.77 -3.97 -3.45
CA LEU A 49 -9.07 -3.30 -3.52
C LEU A 49 -9.82 -3.36 -2.19
N GLN A 50 -9.66 -4.43 -1.41
CA GLN A 50 -10.31 -4.56 -0.11
C GLN A 50 -9.55 -3.82 0.99
N PHE A 51 -8.24 -4.01 1.08
CA PHE A 51 -7.47 -3.69 2.29
C PHE A 51 -6.51 -2.52 2.15
N SER A 52 -6.08 -2.15 0.95
CA SER A 52 -5.07 -1.11 0.78
C SER A 52 -5.58 0.25 1.25
N ASP A 53 -4.74 0.97 1.99
CA ASP A 53 -4.96 2.35 2.41
C ASP A 53 -4.36 3.35 1.40
N ASP A 54 -3.65 2.90 0.35
CA ASP A 54 -3.19 3.78 -0.73
C ASP A 54 -4.30 4.08 -1.74
N LEU A 55 -5.05 5.15 -1.48
CA LEU A 55 -6.15 5.59 -2.34
C LEU A 55 -5.72 5.99 -3.77
N ALA A 56 -4.44 6.30 -4.00
CA ALA A 56 -3.98 6.78 -5.30
C ALA A 56 -3.85 5.65 -6.34
N SER A 57 -3.42 4.46 -5.91
CA SER A 57 -3.23 3.30 -6.77
C SER A 57 -4.27 2.19 -6.58
N LYS A 58 -5.02 2.21 -5.47
CA LYS A 58 -5.97 1.13 -5.10
C LYS A 58 -6.92 0.72 -6.21
N GLU A 59 -7.58 1.67 -6.85
CA GLU A 59 -8.54 1.40 -7.94
C GLU A 59 -7.87 0.82 -9.20
N ASN A 60 -6.55 1.00 -9.34
CA ASN A 60 -5.74 0.43 -10.40
C ASN A 60 -4.97 -0.82 -9.92
N CYS A 61 -5.59 -1.63 -9.06
CA CYS A 61 -4.96 -2.82 -8.47
C CYS A 61 -3.59 -2.52 -7.82
N GLY A 62 -3.37 -1.32 -7.28
CA GLY A 62 -2.12 -0.95 -6.61
C GLY A 62 -0.93 -0.69 -7.55
N GLU A 63 -1.16 -0.61 -8.86
CA GLU A 63 -0.08 -0.50 -9.85
C GLU A 63 0.34 0.96 -10.10
N TYR A 64 1.64 1.21 -9.96
CA TYR A 64 2.31 2.39 -10.49
C TYR A 64 3.05 2.02 -11.79
N GLY A 65 2.85 2.84 -12.83
CA GLY A 65 3.55 2.72 -14.11
C GLY A 65 5.03 3.06 -14.01
N PHE A 66 5.71 3.21 -15.16
CA PHE A 66 7.10 3.66 -15.17
C PHE A 66 7.22 5.08 -14.61
N GLU A 67 7.75 5.18 -13.41
CA GLU A 67 8.03 6.42 -12.69
C GLU A 67 9.42 6.37 -12.05
N LEU A 68 10.06 7.53 -11.88
CA LEU A 68 11.37 7.60 -11.22
C LEU A 68 11.29 7.01 -9.81
N ALA A 69 12.20 6.09 -9.47
CA ALA A 69 12.26 5.46 -8.15
C ALA A 69 12.32 6.49 -7.01
N SER A 70 12.97 7.63 -7.24
CA SER A 70 13.12 8.74 -6.29
C SER A 70 11.81 9.46 -5.93
N LYS A 71 10.70 9.17 -6.64
CA LYS A 71 9.37 9.70 -6.28
C LYS A 71 8.70 8.93 -5.14
N PHE A 72 9.13 7.70 -4.91
CA PHE A 72 8.58 6.83 -3.87
C PHE A 72 9.45 6.88 -2.62
N VAL A 73 8.94 6.33 -1.52
CA VAL A 73 9.77 6.19 -0.32
C VAL A 73 10.96 5.27 -0.62
N PRO A 74 12.17 5.58 -0.09
CA PRO A 74 13.38 4.86 -0.45
C PRO A 74 13.28 3.34 -0.24
N GLU A 75 12.54 2.91 0.78
CA GLU A 75 12.33 1.49 1.10
C GLU A 75 11.64 0.74 -0.05
N ILE A 76 10.71 1.39 -0.75
CA ILE A 76 9.98 0.78 -1.88
C ILE A 76 10.77 0.92 -3.17
N GLY A 77 11.31 2.12 -3.44
CA GLY A 77 12.08 2.39 -4.65
C GLY A 77 13.30 1.47 -4.76
N ASN A 78 14.08 1.35 -3.68
CA ASN A 78 15.27 0.50 -3.64
C ASN A 78 14.89 -0.98 -3.74
N TYR A 79 13.84 -1.42 -3.04
CA TYR A 79 13.40 -2.81 -3.10
C TYR A 79 13.04 -3.24 -4.53
N VAL A 80 12.29 -2.42 -5.26
CA VAL A 80 11.92 -2.73 -6.65
C VAL A 80 13.16 -2.76 -7.55
N LEU A 81 14.08 -1.80 -7.41
CA LEU A 81 15.34 -1.80 -8.18
C LEU A 81 16.15 -3.07 -7.95
N GLU A 82 16.25 -3.52 -6.70
CA GLU A 82 17.06 -4.68 -6.30
C GLU A 82 16.40 -6.03 -6.64
N ASN A 83 15.06 -6.12 -6.64
CA ASN A 83 14.34 -7.41 -6.69
C ASN A 83 13.43 -7.58 -7.93
N HIS A 84 13.52 -6.70 -8.92
CA HIS A 84 12.66 -6.76 -10.10
C HIS A 84 12.76 -8.03 -10.94
N GLU A 85 13.84 -8.79 -10.82
CA GLU A 85 14.05 -10.02 -11.60
C GLU A 85 13.17 -11.18 -11.14
N THR A 86 12.73 -11.19 -9.86
CA THR A 86 11.92 -12.30 -9.33
C THR A 86 10.43 -12.12 -9.59
N SER A 87 9.96 -10.85 -9.63
CA SER A 87 8.53 -10.51 -9.66
C SER A 87 7.71 -11.08 -8.49
N GLU A 88 8.38 -11.53 -7.44
CA GLU A 88 7.78 -12.07 -6.21
C GLU A 88 7.26 -10.92 -5.32
N ILE A 89 6.18 -11.19 -4.61
CA ILE A 89 5.61 -10.30 -3.61
C ILE A 89 6.52 -10.28 -2.39
N SER A 90 6.90 -9.08 -1.95
CA SER A 90 7.76 -8.90 -0.79
C SER A 90 7.09 -9.37 0.50
N SER A 91 7.93 -9.76 1.47
CA SER A 91 7.52 -9.69 2.87
C SER A 91 7.20 -8.22 3.27
N PRO A 92 6.50 -7.97 4.40
CA PRO A 92 6.12 -6.62 4.78
C PRO A 92 7.29 -5.64 4.91
N ILE A 93 7.31 -4.62 4.04
CA ILE A 93 8.30 -3.54 4.05
C ILE A 93 7.72 -2.36 4.84
N LYS A 94 8.42 -1.92 5.88
CA LYS A 94 7.99 -0.77 6.69
C LYS A 94 8.39 0.55 6.05
N SER A 95 7.52 1.54 6.10
CA SER A 95 7.78 2.94 5.74
C SER A 95 7.14 3.90 6.75
N ALA A 96 7.27 5.21 6.51
CA ALA A 96 6.56 6.24 7.27
C ALA A 96 5.03 6.18 7.13
N PHE A 97 4.49 5.56 6.08
CA PHE A 97 3.05 5.49 5.81
C PHE A 97 2.37 4.23 6.35
N GLY A 98 3.16 3.19 6.65
CA GLY A 98 2.60 1.86 6.93
C GLY A 98 3.54 0.73 6.56
N TYR A 99 2.97 -0.48 6.48
CA TYR A 99 3.62 -1.66 5.94
C TYR A 99 3.12 -1.93 4.52
N HIS A 100 4.03 -2.36 3.66
CA HIS A 100 3.77 -2.59 2.24
C HIS A 100 4.08 -4.03 1.85
N LEU A 101 3.22 -4.63 1.03
CA LEU A 101 3.57 -5.78 0.20
C LEU A 101 3.82 -5.26 -1.20
N VAL A 102 4.99 -5.51 -1.76
CA VAL A 102 5.42 -4.96 -3.05
C VAL A 102 5.69 -6.08 -4.02
N GLN A 103 5.07 -6.02 -5.19
CA GLN A 103 5.38 -6.87 -6.33
C GLN A 103 6.12 -6.03 -7.39
N PRO A 104 7.44 -6.22 -7.57
CA PRO A 104 8.15 -5.63 -8.68
C PRO A 104 7.59 -6.14 -10.03
N ILE A 105 7.50 -5.27 -11.04
CA ILE A 105 7.03 -5.66 -12.38
C ILE A 105 8.13 -5.45 -13.42
N ALA A 106 8.77 -4.28 -13.43
CA ALA A 106 9.84 -3.97 -14.38
C ALA A 106 10.69 -2.78 -13.94
N VAL A 107 11.91 -2.71 -14.45
CA VAL A 107 12.82 -1.57 -14.27
C VAL A 107 13.36 -1.12 -15.63
N ARG A 108 13.45 0.20 -15.83
CA ARG A 108 14.01 0.86 -17.02
C ARG A 108 14.93 2.00 -16.56
N GLY A 109 16.22 1.71 -16.43
CA GLY A 109 17.17 2.69 -15.90
C GLY A 109 16.80 3.07 -14.47
N GLU A 110 16.41 4.32 -14.24
CA GLU A 110 15.95 4.82 -12.92
C GLU A 110 14.42 4.79 -12.76
N GLU A 111 13.68 4.42 -13.81
CA GLU A 111 12.24 4.26 -13.76
C GLU A 111 11.86 2.85 -13.31
N ILE A 112 10.92 2.75 -12.39
CA ILE A 112 10.40 1.49 -11.85
C ILE A 112 8.92 1.37 -12.15
N LYS A 113 8.46 0.13 -12.33
CA LYS A 113 7.07 -0.27 -12.44
C LYS A 113 6.81 -1.36 -11.39
N PHE A 114 5.79 -1.19 -10.57
CA PHE A 114 5.48 -2.13 -9.49
C PHE A 114 4.00 -2.06 -9.11
N ARG A 115 3.59 -3.05 -8.32
CA ARG A 115 2.30 -3.09 -7.64
C ARG A 115 2.54 -3.13 -6.14
N HIS A 116 1.67 -2.51 -5.35
CA HIS A 116 1.76 -2.62 -3.90
C HIS A 116 0.41 -2.61 -3.18
N LEU A 117 0.43 -3.16 -1.97
CA LEU A 117 -0.64 -3.09 -0.98
C LEU A 117 -0.10 -2.37 0.26
N LEU A 118 -0.71 -1.26 0.65
CA LEU A 118 -0.34 -0.50 1.85
C LEU A 118 -1.33 -0.77 2.99
N ILE A 119 -0.84 -1.21 4.14
CA ILE A 119 -1.57 -1.17 5.42
C ILE A 119 -1.02 -0.04 6.27
N GLY A 120 -1.80 1.03 6.38
CA GLY A 120 -1.47 2.20 7.16
C GLY A 120 -1.59 1.96 8.67
N PHE A 121 -0.76 2.67 9.43
CA PHE A 121 -0.88 2.81 10.88
C PHE A 121 -0.81 4.29 11.27
N SER A 122 -1.41 4.63 12.40
CA SER A 122 -1.21 5.94 13.01
C SER A 122 -0.04 5.85 13.99
N ASN A 123 0.91 6.77 13.90
CA ASN A 123 1.87 6.96 14.99
C ASN A 123 1.12 7.71 16.12
N PRO A 124 1.06 7.17 17.35
CA PRO A 124 0.55 7.94 18.49
C PRO A 124 1.43 9.16 18.78
#